data_AF-A0ABD3AW28-F1
#
_entry.id   AF-A0ABD3AW28-F1
#
_cell.length_a   1.000
_cell.length_b   1.000
_cell.length_c   1.000
_cell.angle_alpha   90.00
_cell.angle_beta   90.00
_cell.angle_gamma   90.00
#
_symmetry.space_group_name_H-M   'P 1'
#
loop_
_entity.id
_entity.type
_entity.pdbx_description
1 polymer ?
#
loop_
_entity_poly.entity_id
_entity_poly.type
_entity_poly.pdbx_seq_one_letter_code
_entity_poly.pdbx_strand_id
1 'polypeptide(L)'
;MVSRKACRVLINMVILALSIAVMITIFWSISWTNQHCLPYMGSDKQKVVMMILYAFGIALLCLSGLFYNLRNYPKMYISAIRSIVTLVFGLFVITILFRSLFSPSENEWEKNYVAGDMWSPVKQCMVEANFCSNFLALDGCCKEPTECKTNKTMFNPDCFTWEQKNYMMCYSCNACKIVLFKEMNTDGKRVQFALIIFTTLMALVTILGVVEIFKRDLVEPNQPTMQVEL
;
A
#
# COMPACT_ATOMS: atom_id res chain seq x y z
N MET A 1 -37.28 -10.84 -6.69
CA MET A 1 -36.42 -10.28 -7.76
C MET A 1 -35.83 -8.97 -7.28
N VAL A 2 -34.50 -8.84 -7.21
CA VAL A 2 -33.83 -7.57 -6.88
C VAL A 2 -34.00 -6.62 -8.06
N SER A 3 -34.41 -5.36 -7.83
CA SER A 3 -34.56 -4.39 -8.91
C SER A 3 -33.19 -4.05 -9.52
N ARG A 4 -33.10 -3.87 -10.84
CA ARG A 4 -31.83 -3.50 -11.51
C ARG A 4 -31.24 -2.19 -10.97
N LYS A 5 -32.09 -1.27 -10.47
CA LYS A 5 -31.65 -0.05 -9.79
C LYS A 5 -30.96 -0.38 -8.47
N ALA A 6 -31.54 -1.27 -7.66
CA ALA A 6 -30.94 -1.72 -6.41
C ALA A 6 -29.60 -2.42 -6.64
N CYS A 7 -29.47 -3.25 -7.68
CA CYS A 7 -28.20 -3.89 -8.04
C CYS A 7 -27.10 -2.86 -8.36
N ARG A 8 -27.39 -1.85 -9.19
CA ARG A 8 -26.43 -0.76 -9.52
C ARG A 8 -26.01 0.06 -8.30
N VAL A 9 -26.95 0.34 -7.40
CA VAL A 9 -26.64 1.02 -6.13
C VAL A 9 -25.70 0.15 -5.29
N LEU A 10 -26.02 -1.14 -5.13
CA LEU A 10 -25.23 -2.07 -4.34
C LEU A 10 -23.79 -2.20 -4.88
N ILE A 11 -23.61 -2.31 -6.20
CA ILE A 11 -22.29 -2.35 -6.83
C ILE A 11 -21.48 -1.08 -6.51
N ASN A 12 -22.06 0.11 -6.65
CA ASN A 12 -21.37 1.36 -6.33
C ASN A 12 -21.01 1.47 -4.84
N MET A 13 -21.89 1.00 -3.95
CA MET A 13 -21.63 0.98 -2.52
C MET A 13 -20.47 0.03 -2.16
N VAL A 14 -20.40 -1.14 -2.80
CA VAL A 14 -19.29 -2.09 -2.61
C VAL A 14 -17.97 -1.50 -3.12
N ILE A 15 -17.96 -0.88 -4.30
CA ILE A 15 -16.75 -0.23 -4.84
C ILE A 15 -16.30 0.91 -3.92
N LEU A 16 -17.23 1.72 -3.42
CA LEU A 16 -16.93 2.79 -2.47
C LEU A 16 -16.37 2.25 -1.14
N ALA A 17 -16.93 1.17 -0.61
CA ALA A 17 -16.41 0.54 0.60
C ALA A 17 -14.99 0.00 0.39
N LEU A 18 -14.74 -0.64 -0.76
CA LEU A 18 -13.42 -1.14 -1.12
C LEU A 18 -12.41 0.01 -1.33
N SER A 19 -12.82 1.15 -1.91
CA SER A 19 -11.92 2.29 -2.09
C SER A 19 -11.54 2.94 -0.77
N ILE A 20 -12.47 2.99 0.19
CA ILE A 20 -12.18 3.40 1.56
C ILE A 20 -11.20 2.43 2.24
N ALA A 21 -11.41 1.11 2.09
CA ALA A 21 -10.49 0.12 2.65
C ALA A 21 -9.07 0.24 2.07
N VAL A 22 -8.94 0.52 0.77
CA VAL A 22 -7.65 0.82 0.11
C VAL A 22 -7.01 2.08 0.70
N MET A 23 -7.76 3.17 0.86
CA MET A 23 -7.25 4.40 1.47
C MET A 23 -6.76 4.17 2.91
N ILE A 24 -7.52 3.44 3.73
CA ILE A 24 -7.14 3.10 5.10
C ILE A 24 -5.84 2.29 5.11
N THR A 25 -5.71 1.31 4.21
CA THR A 25 -4.51 0.48 4.10
C THR A 25 -3.29 1.30 3.70
N ILE A 26 -3.44 2.22 2.73
CA ILE A 26 -2.36 3.12 2.31
C ILE A 26 -1.97 4.07 3.46
N PHE A 27 -2.95 4.67 4.13
CA PHE A 27 -2.68 5.58 5.24
C PHE A 27 -2.01 4.86 6.42
N TRP A 28 -2.48 3.66 6.75
CA TRP A 28 -1.86 2.82 7.77
C TRP A 28 -0.41 2.46 7.39
N SER A 29 -0.16 2.13 6.13
CA SER A 29 1.20 1.89 5.63
C SER A 29 2.12 3.10 5.85
N ILE A 30 1.65 4.31 5.55
CA ILE A 30 2.41 5.55 5.76
C ILE A 30 2.68 5.76 7.25
N SER A 31 1.64 5.65 8.07
CA SER A 31 1.74 5.81 9.52
C SER A 31 2.76 4.83 10.11
N TRP A 32 2.70 3.56 9.67
CA TRP A 32 3.63 2.51 10.10
C TRP A 32 5.07 2.85 9.71
N THR A 33 5.33 3.27 8.46
CA THR A 33 6.68 3.65 8.03
C THR A 33 7.25 4.84 8.81
N ASN A 34 6.41 5.82 9.16
CA ASN A 34 6.82 6.97 9.96
C ASN A 34 7.18 6.55 11.39
N GLN A 35 6.42 5.62 11.97
CA GLN A 35 6.71 5.09 13.31
C GLN A 35 7.99 4.23 13.34
N HIS A 36 8.31 3.53 12.25
CA HIS A 36 9.40 2.56 12.19
C HIS A 36 10.67 3.11 11.54
N CYS A 37 10.80 4.44 11.46
CA CYS A 37 12.04 5.09 11.04
C CYS A 37 12.58 4.63 9.70
N LEU A 38 11.66 4.25 8.82
CA LEU A 38 11.87 4.16 7.39
C LEU A 38 11.37 5.48 6.82
N PRO A 39 12.12 6.59 6.89
CA PRO A 39 11.76 7.75 6.11
C PRO A 39 11.85 7.29 4.67
N TYR A 40 10.66 7.00 4.12
CA TYR A 40 10.37 6.61 2.75
C TYR A 40 11.53 7.00 1.83
N MET A 41 12.26 5.99 1.34
CA MET A 41 13.39 6.13 0.42
C MET A 41 13.05 7.27 -0.54
N GLY A 42 13.84 8.36 -0.52
CA GLY A 42 13.38 9.71 -0.90
C GLY A 42 12.71 9.90 -2.27
N SER A 43 12.80 8.92 -3.17
CA SER A 43 12.08 8.86 -4.46
C SER A 43 10.59 8.46 -4.34
N ASP A 44 10.14 7.97 -3.18
CA ASP A 44 8.91 7.20 -3.08
C ASP A 44 7.71 7.95 -2.48
N LYS A 45 7.93 9.12 -1.88
CA LYS A 45 6.84 9.98 -1.38
C LYS A 45 5.86 10.36 -2.49
N GLN A 46 6.36 10.64 -3.69
CA GLN A 46 5.53 10.99 -4.84
C GLN A 46 4.61 9.84 -5.27
N LYS A 47 5.10 8.60 -5.23
CA LYS A 47 4.35 7.41 -5.66
C LYS A 47 3.23 7.07 -4.67
N VAL A 48 3.47 7.25 -3.37
CA VAL A 48 2.42 7.09 -2.35
C VAL A 48 1.35 8.16 -2.47
N VAL A 49 1.74 9.42 -2.64
CA VAL A 49 0.81 10.52 -2.88
C VAL A 49 -0.04 10.23 -4.11
N MET A 50 0.57 9.74 -5.20
CA MET A 50 -0.16 9.27 -6.38
C MET A 50 -1.19 8.20 -6.02
N MET A 51 -0.82 7.14 -5.28
CA MET A 51 -1.78 6.10 -4.87
C MET A 51 -2.96 6.65 -4.05
N ILE A 52 -2.72 7.59 -3.13
CA ILE A 52 -3.78 8.26 -2.37
C ILE A 52 -4.71 9.04 -3.32
N LEU A 53 -4.14 9.81 -4.24
CA LEU A 53 -4.92 10.60 -5.20
C LEU A 53 -5.81 9.71 -6.09
N TYR A 54 -5.29 8.56 -6.53
CA TYR A 54 -6.09 7.57 -7.27
C TYR A 54 -7.24 7.03 -6.44
N ALA A 55 -6.98 6.56 -5.21
CA ALA A 55 -8.00 5.99 -4.34
C ALA A 55 -9.08 7.02 -3.97
N PHE A 56 -8.68 8.26 -3.70
CA PHE A 56 -9.59 9.38 -3.45
C PHE A 56 -10.42 9.74 -4.68
N GLY A 57 -9.81 9.81 -5.86
CA GLY A 57 -10.51 10.06 -7.12
C GLY A 57 -11.57 9.00 -7.44
N ILE A 58 -11.26 7.72 -7.19
CA ILE A 58 -12.22 6.61 -7.30
C ILE A 58 -13.39 6.82 -6.34
N ALA A 59 -13.13 7.15 -5.07
CA ALA A 59 -14.18 7.38 -4.08
C ALA A 59 -15.12 8.54 -4.49
N LEU A 60 -14.57 9.67 -4.95
CA LEU A 60 -15.37 10.79 -5.45
C LEU A 60 -16.23 10.41 -6.65
N LEU A 61 -15.66 9.71 -7.64
CA LEU A 61 -16.41 9.26 -8.80
C LEU A 61 -17.50 8.24 -8.45
N CYS A 62 -17.28 7.40 -7.44
CA CYS A 62 -18.33 6.49 -6.93
C CYS A 62 -19.48 7.28 -6.31
N LEU A 63 -19.20 8.32 -5.52
CA LEU A 63 -20.22 9.20 -4.96
C LEU A 63 -20.99 9.96 -6.06
N SER A 64 -20.27 10.51 -7.04
CA SER A 64 -20.88 11.17 -8.21
C SER A 64 -21.73 10.19 -9.03
N GLY A 65 -21.22 8.98 -9.28
CA GLY A 65 -21.94 7.92 -9.99
C GLY A 65 -23.22 7.50 -9.26
N LEU A 66 -23.16 7.35 -7.94
CA LEU A 66 -24.33 7.07 -7.11
C LEU A 66 -25.35 8.19 -7.20
N PHE A 67 -24.92 9.45 -7.10
CA PHE A 67 -25.78 10.63 -7.23
C PHE A 67 -26.50 10.67 -8.59
N TYR A 68 -25.76 10.48 -9.70
CA TYR A 68 -26.35 10.47 -11.05
C TYR A 68 -27.30 9.30 -11.27
N ASN A 69 -27.02 8.13 -10.69
CA ASN A 69 -27.91 6.97 -10.75
C ASN A 69 -29.22 7.22 -9.98
N LEU A 70 -29.16 7.84 -8.79
CA LEU A 70 -30.34 8.17 -7.99
C LEU A 70 -31.19 9.27 -8.65
N ARG A 71 -30.56 10.26 -9.29
CA ARG A 71 -31.24 11.33 -10.04
C ARG A 71 -31.68 10.92 -11.45
N ASN A 72 -31.44 9.66 -11.85
CA ASN A 72 -31.86 9.10 -13.12
C ASN A 72 -31.24 9.80 -14.36
N TYR A 73 -29.97 10.19 -14.28
CA TYR A 73 -29.17 10.76 -15.39
C TYR A 73 -28.24 9.70 -16.01
N PRO A 74 -28.71 8.89 -16.98
CA PRO A 74 -27.99 7.70 -17.45
C PRO A 74 -26.68 8.03 -18.19
N LYS A 75 -26.64 9.11 -18.98
CA LYS A 75 -25.45 9.50 -19.76
C LYS A 75 -24.27 9.85 -18.85
N MET A 76 -24.52 10.65 -17.82
CA MET A 76 -23.50 11.03 -16.83
C MET A 76 -23.05 9.83 -15.98
N TYR A 77 -23.99 8.95 -15.59
CA TYR A 77 -23.67 7.72 -14.89
C TYR A 77 -22.74 6.80 -15.70
N ILE A 78 -23.04 6.58 -16.99
CA ILE A 78 -22.18 5.77 -17.88
C ILE A 78 -20.78 6.39 -18.01
N SER A 79 -20.70 7.72 -18.14
CA SER A 79 -19.41 8.42 -18.16
C SER A 79 -18.62 8.22 -16.87
N ALA A 80 -19.28 8.32 -15.71
CA ALA A 80 -18.64 8.09 -14.41
C ALA A 80 -18.09 6.66 -14.29
N ILE A 81 -18.86 5.66 -14.71
CA ILE A 81 -18.42 4.25 -14.70
C ILE A 81 -17.20 4.03 -15.59
N ARG A 82 -17.15 4.63 -16.79
CA ARG A 82 -15.97 4.56 -17.66
C ARG A 82 -14.73 5.13 -16.98
N SER A 83 -14.86 6.30 -16.34
CA SER A 83 -13.75 6.89 -15.58
C SER A 83 -13.31 6.02 -14.40
N ILE A 84 -14.25 5.41 -13.66
CA ILE A 84 -13.95 4.47 -12.58
C ILE A 84 -13.17 3.27 -13.11
N VAL A 85 -13.58 2.67 -14.23
CA VAL A 85 -12.87 1.53 -14.84
C VAL A 85 -11.42 1.91 -15.15
N THR A 86 -11.20 3.05 -15.80
CA THR A 86 -9.85 3.52 -16.13
C THR A 86 -8.98 3.73 -14.89
N LEU A 87 -9.51 4.36 -13.85
CA LEU A 87 -8.76 4.59 -12.61
C LEU A 87 -8.49 3.30 -11.83
N VAL A 88 -9.45 2.39 -11.75
CA VAL A 88 -9.28 1.10 -11.06
C VAL A 88 -8.23 0.26 -11.78
N PHE A 89 -8.26 0.21 -13.12
CA PHE A 89 -7.25 -0.50 -13.88
C PHE A 89 -5.87 0.15 -13.75
N GLY A 90 -5.80 1.49 -13.81
CA GLY A 90 -4.56 2.23 -13.55
C GLY A 90 -3.98 1.94 -12.17
N LEU A 91 -4.82 1.97 -11.13
CA LEU A 91 -4.42 1.64 -9.76
C LEU A 91 -3.93 0.19 -9.62
N PHE A 92 -4.61 -0.75 -10.29
CA PHE A 92 -4.21 -2.16 -10.32
C PHE A 92 -2.83 -2.34 -10.95
N VAL A 93 -2.60 -1.76 -12.14
CA VAL A 93 -1.29 -1.80 -12.82
C VAL A 93 -0.21 -1.15 -11.95
N ILE A 94 -0.48 0.02 -11.37
CA ILE A 94 0.47 0.70 -10.48
C ILE A 94 0.80 -0.18 -9.29
N THR A 95 -0.16 -0.88 -8.70
CA THR A 95 0.06 -1.76 -7.54
C THR A 95 0.93 -2.97 -7.91
N ILE A 96 0.73 -3.56 -9.09
CA ILE A 96 1.57 -4.65 -9.60
C ILE A 96 2.99 -4.16 -9.90
N LEU A 97 3.13 -3.01 -10.57
CA LEU A 97 4.43 -2.40 -10.84
C LEU A 97 5.16 -1.97 -9.57
N PHE A 98 4.41 -1.48 -8.58
CA PHE A 98 4.93 -1.15 -7.26
C PHE A 98 5.58 -2.38 -6.66
N ARG A 99 4.93 -3.55 -6.66
CA ARG A 99 5.53 -4.79 -6.16
C ARG A 99 6.85 -5.14 -6.88
N SER A 100 6.90 -5.02 -8.20
CA SER A 100 8.12 -5.36 -8.97
C SER A 100 9.26 -4.36 -8.77
N LEU A 101 8.96 -3.09 -8.52
CA LEU A 101 9.96 -2.03 -8.38
C LEU A 101 10.41 -1.82 -6.93
N PHE A 102 9.57 -2.17 -5.95
CA PHE A 102 9.80 -1.86 -4.53
C PHE A 102 10.17 -3.04 -3.65
N SER A 103 10.18 -4.25 -4.20
CA SER A 103 10.83 -5.37 -3.53
C SER A 103 12.20 -5.56 -4.18
N PRO A 104 13.20 -4.67 -3.94
CA PRO A 104 14.55 -4.94 -4.40
C PRO A 104 14.95 -6.32 -3.89
N SER A 105 15.74 -7.03 -4.68
CA SER A 105 16.27 -8.31 -4.23
C SER A 105 17.01 -8.10 -2.90
N GLU A 106 16.95 -9.09 -2.02
CA GLU A 106 17.59 -9.02 -0.69
C GLU A 106 19.06 -8.59 -0.79
N ASN A 107 19.76 -9.09 -1.82
CA ASN A 107 21.14 -8.75 -2.15
C ASN A 107 21.35 -7.28 -2.54
N GLU A 108 20.42 -6.70 -3.31
CA GLU A 108 20.52 -5.31 -3.76
C GLU A 108 20.25 -4.35 -2.60
N TRP A 109 19.33 -4.71 -1.72
CA TRP A 109 19.09 -3.96 -0.49
C TRP A 109 20.30 -4.02 0.44
N GLU A 110 20.85 -5.21 0.69
CA GLU A 110 22.03 -5.39 1.53
C GLU A 110 23.20 -4.52 1.02
N LYS A 111 23.46 -4.57 -0.29
CA LYS A 111 24.52 -3.76 -0.91
C LYS A 111 24.29 -2.25 -0.74
N ASN A 112 23.07 -1.77 -0.93
CA ASN A 112 22.78 -0.33 -1.00
C ASN A 112 22.49 0.31 0.38
N TYR A 113 21.91 -0.46 1.31
CA TYR A 113 21.44 0.04 2.61
C TYR A 113 22.27 -0.49 3.78
N VAL A 114 22.81 -1.71 3.73
CA VAL A 114 23.65 -2.22 4.83
C VAL A 114 25.06 -1.68 4.72
N ALA A 115 25.62 -1.70 3.50
CA ALA A 115 26.99 -1.25 3.23
C ALA A 115 27.10 0.24 2.82
N GLY A 116 26.00 0.91 2.51
CA GLY A 116 25.99 2.29 1.98
C GLY A 116 25.63 3.38 2.99
N ASP A 117 25.85 4.64 2.58
CA ASP A 117 25.58 5.85 3.39
C ASP A 117 24.08 6.11 3.66
N MET A 118 23.20 5.41 2.94
CA MET A 118 21.74 5.55 3.06
C MET A 118 21.20 5.06 4.42
N TRP A 119 22.01 4.38 5.23
CA TRP A 119 21.62 3.97 6.58
C TRP A 119 21.55 5.14 7.57
N SER A 120 22.29 6.23 7.33
CA SER A 120 22.43 7.32 8.31
C SER A 120 21.10 7.95 8.75
N PRO A 121 20.16 8.28 7.85
CA PRO A 121 18.86 8.84 8.25
C PRO A 121 17.98 7.84 9.02
N VAL A 122 18.05 6.56 8.65
CA VAL A 122 17.30 5.48 9.29
C VAL A 122 17.82 5.29 10.73
N LYS A 123 19.14 5.26 10.88
CA LYS A 123 19.82 5.23 12.18
C LYS A 123 19.42 6.42 13.05
N GLN A 124 19.47 7.64 12.51
CA GLN A 124 19.13 8.83 13.27
C GLN A 124 17.70 8.75 13.81
N CYS A 125 16.73 8.38 12.96
CA CYS A 125 15.36 8.24 13.42
C CYS A 125 15.22 7.15 14.49
N MET A 126 15.89 5.98 14.37
CA MET A 126 15.79 4.94 15.39
C MET A 126 16.34 5.37 16.76
N VAL A 127 17.41 6.17 16.74
CA VAL A 127 17.95 6.78 17.96
C VAL A 127 16.94 7.75 18.56
N GLU A 128 16.32 8.62 17.75
CA GLU A 128 15.28 9.57 18.18
C GLU A 128 14.02 8.87 18.71
N ALA A 129 13.60 7.76 18.07
CA ALA A 129 12.45 6.96 18.48
C ALA A 129 12.73 6.04 19.67
N ASN A 130 13.97 6.03 20.18
CA ASN A 130 14.45 5.15 21.25
C ASN A 130 14.08 3.67 21.01
N PHE A 131 14.24 3.19 19.78
CA PHE A 131 13.73 1.89 19.34
C PHE A 131 14.19 0.73 20.26
N CYS A 132 15.46 0.70 20.67
CA CYS A 132 16.02 -0.31 21.57
C CYS A 132 15.35 -0.39 22.95
N SER A 133 14.78 0.69 23.49
CA SER A 133 14.10 0.61 24.79
C SER A 133 12.75 -0.08 24.70
N ASN A 134 12.10 0.00 23.53
CA ASN A 134 10.77 -0.55 23.28
C ASN A 134 10.83 -1.96 22.67
N PHE A 135 11.93 -2.29 22.01
CA PHE A 135 12.17 -3.60 21.38
C PHE A 135 13.34 -4.32 22.06
N LEU A 136 13.11 -4.79 23.29
CA LEU A 136 14.13 -5.43 24.15
C LEU A 136 14.61 -6.83 23.67
N ALA A 137 14.10 -7.37 22.56
CA ALA A 137 14.28 -8.79 22.23
C ALA A 137 14.33 -9.12 20.72
N LEU A 138 14.97 -8.30 19.90
CA LEU A 138 15.38 -8.75 18.56
C LEU A 138 16.81 -9.31 18.65
N ASP A 139 17.01 -10.59 18.33
CA ASP A 139 18.36 -11.16 18.22
C ASP A 139 19.16 -10.34 17.19
N GLY A 140 20.34 -9.84 17.58
CA GLY A 140 21.20 -9.03 16.71
C GLY A 140 21.04 -7.51 16.82
N CYS A 141 19.94 -6.98 17.38
CA CYS A 141 19.78 -5.56 17.74
C CYS A 141 19.69 -5.41 19.26
N CYS A 142 20.38 -4.44 19.85
CA CYS A 142 20.29 -4.12 21.29
C CYS A 142 20.72 -5.27 22.25
N LYS A 143 21.16 -6.40 21.68
CA LYS A 143 21.68 -7.59 22.36
C LYS A 143 23.03 -7.94 21.74
N GLU A 144 24.00 -8.26 22.59
CA GLU A 144 25.33 -8.70 22.15
C GLU A 144 25.22 -9.90 21.20
N PRO A 145 25.90 -9.88 20.04
CA PRO A 145 26.01 -11.06 19.20
C PRO A 145 26.60 -12.23 20.01
N THR A 146 25.96 -13.39 19.97
CA THR A 146 26.40 -14.58 20.74
C THR A 146 27.83 -15.01 20.39
N GLU A 147 28.27 -14.71 19.18
CA GLU A 147 29.63 -14.96 18.70
C GLU A 147 30.70 -14.16 19.47
N CYS A 148 30.35 -12.95 19.95
CA CYS A 148 31.27 -12.09 20.71
C CYS A 148 31.57 -12.62 22.12
N LYS A 149 30.73 -13.51 22.66
CA LYS A 149 30.94 -14.16 23.97
C LYS A 149 31.94 -15.32 23.92
N THR A 150 32.31 -15.79 22.72
CA THR A 150 33.28 -16.87 22.54
C THR A 150 34.62 -16.29 22.08
N ASN A 151 35.76 -16.94 22.37
CA ASN A 151 37.12 -16.54 21.93
C ASN A 151 37.30 -16.46 20.39
N LYS A 152 36.22 -16.54 19.60
CA LYS A 152 36.14 -16.24 18.16
C LYS A 152 35.99 -14.74 17.87
N THR A 153 36.07 -13.90 18.90
CA THR A 153 36.01 -12.43 18.86
C THR A 153 36.90 -11.77 17.80
N MET A 154 37.96 -12.44 17.35
CA MET A 154 38.88 -11.93 16.33
C MET A 154 38.32 -11.87 14.90
N PHE A 155 37.22 -12.58 14.59
CA PHE A 155 36.76 -12.73 13.19
C PHE A 155 35.48 -11.99 12.84
N ASN A 156 34.70 -11.52 13.82
CA ASN A 156 33.46 -10.79 13.54
C ASN A 156 33.67 -9.27 13.75
N PRO A 157 33.63 -8.45 12.69
CA PRO A 157 33.82 -7.00 12.79
C PRO A 157 32.77 -6.32 13.67
N ASP A 158 31.57 -6.91 13.82
CA ASP A 158 30.51 -6.37 14.67
C ASP A 158 30.86 -6.42 16.17
N CYS A 159 31.79 -7.29 16.59
CA CYS A 159 32.22 -7.38 17.99
C CYS A 159 33.10 -6.21 18.46
N PHE A 160 33.82 -5.56 17.53
CA PHE A 160 34.65 -4.39 17.87
C PHE A 160 33.81 -3.11 17.97
N THR A 161 32.72 -3.04 17.21
CA THR A 161 31.79 -1.91 17.22
C THR A 161 30.82 -1.97 18.39
N TRP A 162 30.57 -3.15 18.95
CA TRP A 162 29.63 -3.33 20.07
C TRP A 162 30.30 -2.97 21.41
N GLU A 163 30.44 -1.68 21.73
CA GLU A 163 30.80 -1.24 23.09
C GLU A 163 29.53 -1.08 23.96
N GLN A 164 29.47 -1.82 25.09
CA GLN A 164 28.32 -1.94 26.01
C GLN A 164 27.66 -0.63 26.49
N LYS A 165 28.27 0.53 26.27
CA LYS A 165 27.83 1.81 26.85
C LYS A 165 27.14 2.75 25.87
N ASN A 166 27.19 2.48 24.56
CA ASN A 166 26.63 3.39 23.56
C ASN A 166 25.52 2.70 22.77
N TYR A 167 24.26 3.01 23.12
CA TYR A 167 23.04 2.66 22.37
C TYR A 167 23.14 3.02 20.87
N MET A 168 23.98 4.00 20.50
CA MET A 168 24.25 4.35 19.10
C MET A 168 25.03 3.28 18.30
N MET A 169 25.81 2.42 18.97
CA MET A 169 26.58 1.35 18.33
C MET A 169 25.66 0.19 17.88
N CYS A 170 24.56 -0.05 18.62
CA CYS A 170 23.58 -1.10 18.32
C CYS A 170 22.98 -0.97 16.91
N TYR A 171 22.68 0.25 16.49
CA TYR A 171 22.11 0.51 15.17
C TYR A 171 23.12 0.47 14.03
N SER A 172 24.42 0.36 14.30
CA SER A 172 25.47 0.41 13.25
C SER A 172 25.93 -0.98 12.81
N CYS A 173 25.68 -2.00 13.63
CA CYS A 173 26.02 -3.40 13.41
C CYS A 173 25.26 -4.01 12.22
N ASN A 174 25.93 -4.83 11.41
CA ASN A 174 25.30 -5.47 10.25
C ASN A 174 24.23 -6.48 10.66
N ALA A 175 24.47 -7.27 11.72
CA ALA A 175 23.47 -8.17 12.25
C ALA A 175 22.17 -7.44 12.62
N CYS A 176 22.26 -6.25 13.22
CA CYS A 176 21.07 -5.45 13.55
C CYS A 176 20.34 -4.97 12.30
N LYS A 177 21.08 -4.44 11.31
CA LYS A 177 20.50 -3.98 10.04
C LYS A 177 19.74 -5.10 9.31
N ILE A 178 20.31 -6.31 9.28
CA ILE A 178 19.72 -7.48 8.62
C ILE A 178 18.43 -7.92 9.34
N VAL A 179 18.47 -8.04 10.67
CA VAL A 179 17.30 -8.51 11.44
C VAL A 179 16.17 -7.50 11.36
N LEU A 180 16.49 -6.21 11.48
CA LEU A 180 15.49 -5.16 11.32
C LEU A 180 14.89 -5.18 9.92
N PHE A 181 15.71 -5.34 8.87
CA PHE A 181 15.23 -5.47 7.50
C PHE A 181 14.26 -6.64 7.34
N LYS A 182 14.59 -7.80 7.90
CA LYS A 182 13.74 -8.99 7.81
C LYS A 182 12.36 -8.75 8.42
N GLU A 183 12.30 -8.09 9.57
CA GLU A 183 11.03 -7.76 10.22
C GLU A 183 10.24 -6.75 9.38
N MET A 184 10.90 -5.68 8.94
CA MET A 184 10.28 -4.63 8.12
C MET A 184 9.77 -5.16 6.77
N ASN A 185 10.52 -6.05 6.12
CA ASN A 185 10.15 -6.69 4.87
C ASN A 185 8.94 -7.62 5.06
N THR A 186 8.85 -8.30 6.21
CA THR A 186 7.72 -9.20 6.51
C THR A 186 6.42 -8.41 6.65
N ASP A 187 6.43 -7.32 7.40
CA ASP A 187 5.24 -6.47 7.56
C ASP A 187 4.90 -5.70 6.28
N GLY A 188 5.91 -5.21 5.56
CA GLY A 188 5.72 -4.61 4.23
C GLY A 188 5.02 -5.55 3.26
N LYS A 189 5.43 -6.83 3.21
CA LYS A 189 4.79 -7.86 2.38
C LYS A 189 3.33 -8.10 2.76
N ARG A 190 2.99 -8.10 4.06
CA ARG A 190 1.61 -8.25 4.53
C ARG A 190 0.72 -7.11 4.03
N VAL A 191 1.18 -5.87 4.14
CA VAL A 191 0.46 -4.67 3.67
C VAL A 191 0.28 -4.71 2.15
N GLN A 192 1.36 -5.00 1.41
CA GLN A 192 1.32 -5.09 -0.05
C GLN A 192 0.34 -6.17 -0.51
N PHE A 193 0.34 -7.33 0.15
CA PHE A 193 -0.58 -8.41 -0.16
C PHE A 193 -2.04 -8.00 0.07
N ALA A 194 -2.34 -7.31 1.18
CA ALA A 194 -3.67 -6.77 1.44
C ALA A 194 -4.11 -5.77 0.36
N LEU A 195 -3.23 -4.85 -0.06
CA LEU A 195 -3.51 -3.88 -1.12
C LEU A 195 -3.83 -4.57 -2.46
N ILE A 196 -3.08 -5.62 -2.82
CA ILE A 196 -3.34 -6.41 -4.03
C ILE A 196 -4.71 -7.09 -3.96
N ILE A 197 -5.07 -7.68 -2.81
CA ILE A 197 -6.38 -8.30 -2.63
C ILE A 197 -7.50 -7.28 -2.83
N PHE A 198 -7.44 -6.14 -2.13
CA PHE A 198 -8.51 -5.13 -2.21
C PHE A 198 -8.65 -4.54 -3.61
N THR A 199 -7.53 -4.23 -4.29
CA THR A 199 -7.55 -3.71 -5.66
C THR A 199 -8.06 -4.75 -6.66
N THR A 200 -7.72 -6.03 -6.48
CA THR A 200 -8.25 -7.13 -7.31
C THR A 200 -9.76 -7.29 -7.13
N LEU A 201 -10.24 -7.32 -5.88
CA LEU A 201 -11.68 -7.39 -5.59
C LEU A 201 -12.43 -6.19 -6.18
N MET A 202 -11.85 -4.99 -6.07
CA MET A 202 -12.42 -3.78 -6.67
C MET A 202 -12.53 -3.91 -8.19
N ALA A 203 -11.48 -4.39 -8.87
CA ALA A 203 -11.50 -4.63 -10.31
C ALA A 203 -12.58 -5.64 -10.72
N LEU A 204 -12.73 -6.76 -9.99
CA LEU A 204 -13.76 -7.76 -10.26
C LEU A 204 -15.18 -7.18 -10.13
N VAL A 205 -15.45 -6.44 -9.05
CA VAL A 205 -16.76 -5.80 -8.85
C VAL A 205 -17.03 -4.74 -9.92
N THR A 206 -16.03 -3.98 -10.33
CA THR A 206 -16.14 -3.03 -11.43
C THR A 206 -16.48 -3.72 -12.75
N ILE A 207 -15.84 -4.85 -13.06
CA ILE A 207 -16.15 -5.66 -14.26
C ILE A 207 -17.60 -6.15 -14.23
N LEU A 208 -18.06 -6.67 -13.08
CA LEU A 208 -19.46 -7.08 -12.92
C LEU A 208 -20.44 -5.92 -13.16
N GLY A 209 -20.11 -4.72 -12.66
CA GLY A 209 -20.88 -3.50 -12.91
C GLY A 209 -20.96 -3.13 -14.39
N VAL A 210 -19.85 -3.28 -15.12
CA VAL A 210 -19.79 -3.06 -16.57
C VAL A 210 -20.65 -4.08 -17.33
N VAL A 211 -20.56 -5.37 -16.97
CA VAL A 211 -21.36 -6.44 -17.59
C VAL A 211 -22.86 -6.18 -17.41
N GLU A 212 -23.29 -5.79 -16.22
CA GLU A 212 -24.70 -5.44 -15.94
C GLU A 212 -25.18 -4.24 -16.77
N ILE A 213 -24.31 -3.27 -17.05
CA ILE A 213 -24.63 -2.14 -17.92
C ILE A 213 -24.75 -2.59 -19.38
N PHE A 214 -23.78 -3.35 -19.91
CA PHE A 214 -23.82 -3.84 -21.29
C PHE A 214 -25.00 -4.76 -21.58
N LYS A 215 -25.40 -5.59 -20.60
CA LYS A 215 -26.59 -6.43 -20.72
C LYS A 215 -27.86 -5.63 -20.99
N ARG A 216 -27.94 -4.37 -20.56
CA ARG A 216 -29.06 -3.48 -20.86
C ARG A 216 -29.10 -3.12 -22.35
N ASP A 217 -27.96 -2.71 -22.91
CA ASP A 217 -27.87 -2.21 -24.28
C ASP A 217 -28.22 -3.29 -25.31
N LEU A 218 -27.99 -4.57 -24.97
CA LEU A 218 -28.36 -5.71 -25.81
C LEU A 218 -29.87 -6.04 -25.80
N VAL A 219 -30.58 -5.70 -24.72
CA VAL A 219 -32.00 -6.13 -24.53
C VAL A 219 -32.99 -5.06 -25.00
N GLU A 220 -32.64 -3.77 -24.93
CA GLU A 220 -33.54 -2.66 -25.31
C GLU A 220 -32.90 -1.70 -26.33
N PRO A 221 -32.49 -2.14 -27.54
CA PRO A 221 -31.83 -1.26 -28.49
C PRO A 221 -32.74 -0.15 -29.08
N ASN A 222 -34.08 -0.27 -28.97
CA ASN A 222 -35.02 0.50 -29.79
C ASN A 222 -36.24 1.10 -29.06
N GLN A 223 -36.20 1.35 -27.75
CA GLN A 223 -37.33 2.04 -27.11
C GLN A 223 -37.12 3.57 -27.20
N PRO A 224 -37.80 4.30 -28.12
CA PRO A 224 -37.65 5.74 -28.23
C PRO A 224 -38.04 6.37 -26.91
N THR A 225 -37.19 7.27 -26.42
CA THR A 225 -37.49 8.14 -25.29
C THR A 225 -38.76 8.92 -25.66
N MET A 226 -39.91 8.51 -25.14
CA MET A 226 -41.10 9.36 -25.13
C MET A 226 -40.71 10.61 -24.35
N GLN A 227 -40.46 11.69 -25.10
CA GLN A 227 -40.39 13.02 -24.55
C GLN A 227 -41.79 13.32 -24.03
N VAL A 228 -41.94 13.29 -22.70
CA VAL A 228 -43.05 13.98 -22.04
C VAL A 228 -42.67 15.45 -22.10
N GLU A 229 -42.99 16.09 -23.23
CA GLU A 229 -43.15 17.54 -23.25
C GLU A 229 -44.32 17.87 -22.33
N LEU A 230 -44.04 18.70 -21.33
CA LEU A 230 -45.02 19.24 -20.39
C LEU A 230 -45.40 20.65 -20.84
#